data_AF-A0A026W617-F1
#
_entry.id   AF-A0A026W617-F1
#
_cell.length_a   1.000
_cell.length_b   1.000
_cell.length_c   1.000
_cell.angle_alpha   90.00
_cell.angle_beta   90.00
_cell.angle_gamma   90.00
#
_symmetry.space_group_name_H-M   'P 1'
#
loop_
_entity.id
_entity.type
_entity.pdbx_description
1 polymer ?
#
loop_
_entity_poly.entity_id
_entity_poly.type
_entity_poly.pdbx_seq_one_letter_code
_entity_poly.pdbx_strand_id
1 'polypeptide(L)'
;MRQYLRTRGIRIENSAPYTPEQNGKVVRENRTIMESARTMIKQKNLLQALWAEAVNIATYILNRISFSKNEANTVRDLARKKT
;
A
#
# COMPACT_ATOMS: atom_id res chain seq x y z
N MET A 1 -6.03 -19.31 -9.87
CA MET A 1 -5.69 -17.87 -9.91
C MET A 1 -5.88 -17.24 -11.30
N ARG A 2 -5.13 -17.64 -12.35
CA ARG A 2 -5.26 -17.02 -13.69
C ARG A 2 -6.68 -17.09 -14.28
N GLN A 3 -7.35 -18.23 -14.14
CA GLN A 3 -8.73 -18.41 -14.59
C GLN A 3 -9.71 -17.49 -13.84
N TYR A 4 -9.60 -17.43 -12.51
CA TYR A 4 -10.39 -16.53 -11.66
C TYR A 4 -10.25 -15.05 -12.04
N LEU A 5 -9.02 -14.60 -12.31
CA LEU A 5 -8.76 -13.22 -12.73
C LEU A 5 -9.33 -12.94 -14.12
N ARG A 6 -9.18 -13.88 -15.07
CA ARG A 6 -9.79 -13.76 -16.41
C ARG A 6 -11.31 -13.70 -16.34
N THR A 7 -11.97 -14.52 -15.51
CA THR A 7 -13.44 -14.45 -15.33
C THR A 7 -13.92 -13.13 -14.74
N ARG A 8 -13.03 -12.39 -14.06
CA ARG A 8 -13.30 -11.04 -13.52
C ARG A 8 -12.86 -9.92 -14.48
N GLY A 9 -12.39 -10.24 -15.68
CA GLY A 9 -11.89 -9.26 -16.64
C GLY A 9 -10.52 -8.64 -16.27
N ILE A 10 -9.78 -9.22 -15.32
CA ILE A 10 -8.50 -8.69 -14.86
C ILE A 10 -7.36 -9.29 -15.70
N ARG A 11 -6.62 -8.43 -16.42
CA ARG A 11 -5.41 -8.80 -17.16
C ARG A 11 -4.21 -8.85 -16.22
N ILE A 12 -3.42 -9.92 -16.31
CA ILE A 12 -2.17 -10.07 -15.55
C ILE A 12 -1.02 -9.65 -16.46
N GLU A 13 -0.21 -8.70 -15.99
CA GLU A 13 1.02 -8.26 -16.64
C GLU A 13 2.18 -8.54 -15.71
N ASN A 14 3.19 -9.26 -16.22
CA ASN A 14 4.38 -9.60 -15.46
C ASN A 14 5.51 -8.63 -15.81
N SER A 15 6.33 -8.28 -14.82
CA SER A 15 7.60 -7.60 -15.05
C SER A 15 8.57 -8.50 -15.83
N ALA A 16 9.53 -7.91 -16.52
CA ALA A 16 10.58 -8.65 -17.19
C ALA A 16 11.41 -9.48 -16.17
N PRO A 17 11.97 -10.63 -16.58
CA PRO A 17 12.87 -11.40 -15.73
C PRO A 17 14.05 -10.53 -15.28
N TYR A 18 14.45 -10.67 -14.02
CA TYR A 18 15.62 -9.99 -13.44
C TYR A 18 15.58 -8.45 -13.42
N THR A 19 14.40 -7.82 -13.57
CA THR A 19 14.24 -6.35 -13.48
C THR A 19 13.39 -5.93 -12.28
N PRO A 20 13.90 -6.05 -11.03
CA PRO A 20 13.14 -5.70 -9.83
C PRO A 20 12.76 -4.21 -9.75
N GLU A 21 13.54 -3.33 -10.38
CA GLU A 21 13.27 -1.89 -10.50
C GLU A 21 11.93 -1.55 -11.14
N GLN A 22 11.38 -2.41 -12.01
CA GLN A 22 10.03 -2.23 -12.58
C GLN A 22 8.93 -2.23 -11.50
N ASN A 23 9.18 -2.91 -10.37
CA ASN A 23 8.29 -2.95 -9.21
C ASN A 23 8.73 -1.97 -8.11
N GLY A 24 9.66 -1.05 -8.40
CA GLY A 24 10.26 -0.20 -7.38
C GLY A 24 9.27 0.66 -6.60
N LYS A 25 8.18 1.12 -7.26
CA LYS A 25 7.14 1.90 -6.59
C LYS A 25 6.39 1.07 -5.53
N VAL A 26 5.89 -0.11 -5.91
CA VAL A 26 5.16 -0.99 -4.98
C VAL A 26 6.07 -1.48 -3.84
N VAL A 27 7.35 -1.72 -4.13
CA VAL A 27 8.34 -2.10 -3.10
C VAL A 27 8.50 -0.99 -2.05
N ARG A 28 8.65 0.27 -2.48
CA ARG A 28 8.76 1.41 -1.56
C ARG A 28 7.49 1.62 -0.74
N GLU A 29 6.33 1.57 -1.38
CA GLU A 29 5.04 1.75 -0.69
C GLU A 29 4.80 0.65 0.36
N ASN A 30 5.06 -0.61 0.01
CA ASN A 30 4.95 -1.72 0.96
C ASN A 30 5.93 -1.56 2.12
N ARG A 31 7.16 -1.11 1.86
CA ARG A 31 8.15 -0.83 2.91
C ARG A 31 7.64 0.24 3.88
N THR A 32 7.10 1.35 3.38
CA THR A 32 6.54 2.43 4.21
C THR A 32 5.39 1.94 5.10
N ILE A 33 4.47 1.13 4.56
CA ILE A 33 3.37 0.56 5.36
C ILE A 33 3.91 -0.32 6.49
N MET A 34 4.85 -1.21 6.17
CA MET A 34 5.42 -2.15 7.13
C MET A 34 6.23 -1.46 8.23
N GLU A 35 7.02 -0.45 7.87
CA GLU A 35 7.78 0.36 8.82
C GLU A 35 6.86 1.21 9.72
N SER A 36 5.77 1.75 9.16
CA SER A 36 4.76 2.48 9.93
C SER A 36 4.07 1.58 10.96
N ALA A 37 3.64 0.38 10.56
CA ALA A 37 3.00 -0.59 11.46
C ALA A 37 3.95 -1.05 12.58
N ARG A 38 5.22 -1.35 12.24
CA ARG A 38 6.25 -1.70 13.22
C ARG A 38 6.48 -0.57 14.22
N THR A 39 6.53 0.67 13.73
CA THR A 39 6.71 1.85 14.58
C THR A 39 5.53 2.03 15.53
N MET A 40 4.29 1.86 15.08
CA MET A 40 3.10 1.95 15.95
C MET A 40 3.15 0.93 17.09
N ILE A 41 3.49 -0.32 16.79
CA ILE A 41 3.57 -1.39 17.78
C ILE A 41 4.67 -1.11 18.80
N LYS A 42 5.88 -0.75 18.32
CA LYS A 42 7.02 -0.47 19.21
C LYS A 42 6.80 0.79 20.05
N GLN A 43 6.29 1.86 19.46
CA GLN A 43 6.12 3.16 20.14
C GLN A 43 5.13 3.10 21.30
N LYS A 44 4.14 2.21 21.21
CA LYS A 44 3.09 2.04 22.23
C LYS A 44 3.19 0.72 22.99
N ASN A 45 4.29 -0.02 22.81
CA ASN A 45 4.48 -1.36 23.39
C ASN A 45 3.25 -2.26 23.22
N LEU A 46 2.64 -2.23 22.03
CA LEU A 46 1.44 -3.01 21.73
C LEU A 46 1.79 -4.50 21.60
N LEU A 47 0.79 -5.35 21.82
CA LEU A 47 0.92 -6.78 21.58
C LEU A 47 1.19 -7.05 20.10
N GLN A 48 2.14 -7.94 19.81
CA GLN A 48 2.44 -8.38 18.44
C GLN A 48 1.22 -9.03 17.74
N ALA A 49 0.25 -9.52 18.52
CA ALA A 49 -1.03 -10.02 18.03
C ALA A 49 -1.84 -8.95 17.26
N LEU A 50 -1.63 -7.66 17.57
CA LEU A 50 -2.30 -6.53 16.89
C LEU A 50 -1.63 -6.15 15.56
N TRP A 51 -0.81 -7.03 14.98
CA TRP A 51 -0.09 -6.78 13.74
C TRP A 51 -1.03 -6.45 12.58
N ALA A 52 -2.12 -7.18 12.42
CA ALA A 52 -3.08 -6.96 11.35
C ALA A 52 -3.76 -5.58 11.47
N GLU A 53 -4.16 -5.21 12.69
CA GLU A 53 -4.75 -3.92 13.01
C GLU A 53 -3.75 -2.78 12.79
N ALA A 54 -2.50 -2.95 13.21
CA ALA A 54 -1.45 -1.96 13.01
C ALA A 54 -1.18 -1.71 11.52
N VAL A 55 -1.14 -2.75 10.69
CA VAL A 55 -0.99 -2.62 9.22
C VAL A 55 -2.22 -1.94 8.61
N ASN A 56 -3.43 -2.29 9.04
CA ASN A 56 -4.66 -1.65 8.58
C ASN A 56 -4.69 -0.16 8.92
N ILE A 57 -4.33 0.21 10.14
CA ILE A 57 -4.28 1.61 10.60
C ILE A 57 -3.17 2.38 9.86
N ALA A 58 -1.98 1.79 9.71
CA ALA A 58 -0.90 2.39 8.93
C ALA A 58 -1.35 2.68 7.49
N THR A 59 -1.98 1.72 6.83
CA THR A 59 -2.50 1.88 5.46
C THR A 59 -3.59 2.96 5.41
N TYR A 60 -4.49 2.99 6.39
CA TYR A 60 -5.54 3.98 6.49
C TYR A 60 -4.99 5.40 6.61
N ILE A 61 -4.01 5.61 7.49
CA ILE A 61 -3.36 6.91 7.71
C ILE A 61 -2.61 7.33 6.44
N LEU A 62 -1.76 6.45 5.89
CA LEU A 62 -0.95 6.76 4.71
C LEU A 62 -1.84 7.14 3.51
N ASN A 63 -2.99 6.50 3.32
CA ASN A 63 -3.91 6.85 2.23
C ASN A 63 -4.64 8.19 2.40
N ARG A 64 -4.61 8.78 3.60
CA ARG A 64 -5.36 9.99 3.98
C ARG A 64 -4.48 11.18 4.32
N ILE A 65 -3.17 11.02 4.33
CA ILE A 65 -2.24 12.13 4.44
C ILE A 65 -1.84 12.59 3.04
N SER A 66 -1.72 13.90 2.85
CA SER A 66 -1.24 14.50 1.61
C SER A 66 0.29 14.46 1.61
N PHE A 67 0.90 13.73 0.68
CA PHE A 67 2.36 13.69 0.53
C PHE A 67 2.90 14.72 -0.48
N SER A 68 2.01 15.39 -1.22
CA SER A 68 2.39 16.38 -2.23
C SER A 68 2.43 17.77 -1.62
N LYS A 69 3.50 18.52 -1.88
CA LYS A 69 3.62 19.94 -1.49
C LYS A 69 2.64 20.87 -2.21
N ASN A 70 2.04 20.42 -3.32
CA ASN A 70 1.29 21.29 -4.24
C ASN A 70 -0.18 20.90 -4.47
N GLU A 71 -0.71 19.87 -3.79
CA GLU A 71 -2.13 19.52 -3.90
C GLU A 71 -2.70 19.08 -2.55
N ALA A 72 -3.83 19.68 -2.16
CA ALA A 72 -4.60 19.30 -0.96
C ALA A 72 -5.30 17.93 -1.08
N ASN A 73 -5.12 17.22 -2.20
CA ASN A 73 -5.77 15.94 -2.45
C ASN A 73 -4.96 14.79 -1.82
N THR A 74 -5.62 13.91 -1.08
CA THR A 74 -5.01 12.68 -0.57
C THR A 74 -4.95 11.60 -1.65
N VAL A 75 -4.14 10.55 -1.45
CA VAL A 75 -4.11 9.37 -2.36
C VAL A 75 -5.52 8.79 -2.54
N ARG A 76 -6.30 8.75 -1.45
CA ARG A 76 -7.70 8.32 -1.49
C ARG A 76 -8.58 9.21 -2.38
N ASP A 77 -8.39 10.52 -2.35
CA ASP A 77 -9.19 11.46 -3.15
C ASP A 77 -8.88 11.34 -4.64
N LEU A 78 -7.60 11.14 -4.98
CA LEU A 78 -7.16 10.91 -6.36
C LEU A 78 -7.74 9.60 -6.92
N ALA A 79 -7.81 8.54 -6.11
CA ALA A 79 -8.39 7.26 -6.54
C ALA A 79 -9.89 7.35 -6.85
N ARG A 80 -10.63 8.15 -6.08
CA ARG A 80 -12.08 8.35 -6.27
C ARG A 80 -12.45 9.16 -7.50
N LYS A 81 -11.55 10.01 -8.00
CA LYS A 81 -11.76 10.80 -9.24
C LYS A 81 -11.57 9.98 -10.53
N LYS A 82 -11.02 8.76 -10.44
CA LYS A 82 -10.70 7.90 -11.60
C LYS A 82 -11.75 6.82 -11.90
N THR A 83 -12.80 6.73 -11.09
CA THR A 83 -13.95 5.83 -11.25
C THR A 83 -15.17 6.62 -11.68
#